data_AF-A0A2A2GQI0-F1
#
_entry.id   AF-A0A2A2GQI0-F1
#
_cell.length_a   1.000
_cell.length_b   1.000
_cell.length_c   1.000
_cell.angle_alpha   90.00
_cell.angle_beta   90.00
_cell.angle_gamma   90.00
#
_symmetry.space_group_name_H-M   'P 1'
#
loop_
_entity.id
_entity.type
_entity.pdbx_description
1 polymer ?
#
loop_
_entity_poly.entity_id
_entity_poly.type
_entity_poly.pdbx_seq_one_letter_code
_entity_poly.pdbx_strand_id
1 'polypeptide(L)'
;MKNKEIINNLKDYADLTMASYGYFHLANPRYDFNQNDTDKKRLEYFRDIIGNNTAYPTHTDILNMEYKYFKDKKTKEIQNGFFDDDFLGGDFSPTQAKNFFAKYRLLIHQPNTDSGFSATLFQNKQTNEYILSFRGTKPDDMGDIKADKDLFLGNIPKEQYFDMLLFYNQCIGKIPFYVTSESKPKGQDTSFMCDKLDIKCSHSVEYKLWEKLYQRSTESKYKPYIVESLLKDSSLPPIPSNFTPPIDSTTKLTITGHSLGGALAQIFALCFANGLNKDSKSKDSNVSTTETHQDSIINEVYTFNAPLESRSVA
;
A
#
# COMPACT_ATOMS: atom_id res chain seq x y z
N MET A 1 -10.53 2.92 -33.35
CA MET A 1 -9.23 3.12 -32.67
C MET A 1 -9.40 3.46 -31.20
N LYS A 2 -10.21 4.47 -30.82
CA LYS A 2 -10.47 4.83 -29.40
C LYS A 2 -10.93 3.68 -28.50
N ASN A 3 -11.83 2.80 -28.96
CA ASN A 3 -12.32 1.70 -28.13
C ASN A 3 -11.23 0.67 -27.76
N LYS A 4 -10.27 0.43 -28.66
CA LYS A 4 -9.17 -0.52 -28.40
C LYS A 4 -8.23 0.03 -27.33
N GLU A 5 -7.98 1.33 -27.37
CA GLU A 5 -7.17 2.03 -26.38
C GLU A 5 -7.83 2.02 -24.99
N ILE A 6 -9.14 2.33 -24.92
CA ILE A 6 -9.92 2.26 -23.67
C ILE A 6 -9.89 0.84 -23.08
N ILE A 7 -10.10 -0.19 -23.90
CA ILE A 7 -10.07 -1.59 -23.46
C ILE A 7 -8.68 -1.96 -22.92
N ASN A 8 -7.62 -1.54 -23.60
CA ASN A 8 -6.26 -1.80 -23.14
C ASN A 8 -5.96 -1.10 -21.81
N ASN A 9 -6.36 0.17 -21.67
CA ASN A 9 -6.22 0.90 -20.41
C ASN A 9 -6.97 0.20 -19.27
N LEU A 10 -8.23 -0.19 -19.48
CA LEU A 10 -9.01 -0.93 -18.47
C LEU A 10 -8.31 -2.22 -18.03
N LYS A 11 -7.75 -2.98 -18.98
CA LYS A 11 -6.97 -4.18 -18.69
C LYS A 11 -5.71 -3.86 -17.88
N ASP A 12 -4.95 -2.86 -18.30
CA ASP A 12 -3.71 -2.44 -17.65
C ASP A 12 -3.94 -1.99 -16.19
N TYR A 13 -5.01 -1.23 -15.94
CA TYR A 13 -5.35 -0.76 -14.59
C TYR A 13 -5.95 -1.86 -13.72
N ALA A 14 -6.63 -2.85 -14.31
CA ALA A 14 -7.02 -4.07 -13.60
C ALA A 14 -5.79 -4.86 -13.15
N ASP A 15 -4.78 -5.01 -14.02
CA ASP A 15 -3.50 -5.63 -13.68
C ASP A 15 -2.80 -4.85 -12.56
N LEU A 16 -2.72 -3.51 -12.62
CA LEU A 16 -2.15 -2.69 -11.54
C LEU A 16 -2.85 -2.90 -10.20
N THR A 17 -4.17 -3.02 -10.22
CA THR A 17 -4.96 -3.29 -9.02
C THR A 17 -4.66 -4.67 -8.46
N MET A 18 -4.66 -5.71 -9.30
CA MET A 18 -4.35 -7.07 -8.89
C MET A 18 -2.90 -7.19 -8.40
N ALA A 19 -1.95 -6.49 -9.03
CA ALA A 19 -0.56 -6.43 -8.59
C ALA A 19 -0.41 -5.85 -7.17
N SER A 20 -1.30 -4.94 -6.74
CA SER A 20 -1.23 -4.35 -5.40
C SER A 20 -1.54 -5.32 -4.25
N TYR A 21 -1.98 -6.55 -4.55
CA TYR A 21 -2.13 -7.65 -3.60
C TYR A 21 -0.82 -8.41 -3.32
N GLY A 22 0.23 -8.21 -4.12
CA GLY A 22 1.51 -8.90 -3.98
C GLY A 22 2.26 -8.54 -2.70
N TYR A 23 2.84 -9.55 -2.03
CA TYR A 23 3.66 -9.37 -0.82
C TYR A 23 5.08 -8.87 -1.12
N PHE A 24 5.20 -7.67 -1.69
CA PHE A 24 6.48 -7.16 -2.20
C PHE A 24 7.55 -6.94 -1.13
N HIS A 25 7.19 -6.84 0.15
CA HIS A 25 8.17 -6.81 1.25
C HIS A 25 9.05 -8.06 1.29
N LEU A 26 8.57 -9.20 0.80
CA LEU A 26 9.34 -10.45 0.72
C LEU A 26 10.50 -10.39 -0.28
N ALA A 27 10.46 -9.46 -1.24
CA ALA A 27 11.56 -9.24 -2.18
C ALA A 27 12.72 -8.45 -1.57
N ASN A 28 12.55 -7.86 -0.37
CA ASN A 28 13.60 -7.08 0.27
C ASN A 28 14.55 -7.99 1.07
N PRO A 29 15.83 -8.11 0.70
CA PRO A 29 16.80 -8.92 1.45
C PRO A 29 17.03 -8.42 2.88
N ARG A 30 16.69 -7.15 3.15
CA ARG A 30 16.80 -6.50 4.48
C ARG A 30 15.55 -6.65 5.34
N TYR A 31 14.50 -7.27 4.81
CA TYR A 31 13.34 -7.64 5.61
C TYR A 31 13.78 -8.65 6.68
N ASP A 32 13.43 -8.41 7.94
CA ASP A 32 13.76 -9.34 9.01
C ASP A 32 12.68 -10.42 9.10
N PHE A 33 12.90 -11.49 8.36
CA PHE A 33 12.01 -12.65 8.32
C PHE A 33 11.84 -13.31 9.70
N ASN A 34 12.78 -13.14 10.64
CA ASN A 34 12.69 -13.79 11.95
C ASN A 34 11.66 -13.14 12.88
N GLN A 35 11.16 -11.95 12.54
CA GLN A 35 10.10 -11.27 13.30
C GLN A 35 8.68 -11.67 12.88
N ASN A 36 8.54 -12.49 11.84
CA ASN A 36 7.25 -12.97 11.35
C ASN A 36 7.35 -14.43 10.92
N ASP A 37 6.76 -15.34 11.72
CA ASP A 37 6.82 -16.78 11.48
C ASP A 37 6.25 -17.20 10.12
N THR A 38 5.19 -16.52 9.66
CA THR A 38 4.59 -16.76 8.34
C THR A 38 5.57 -16.40 7.22
N ASP A 39 6.18 -15.22 7.28
CA ASP A 39 7.13 -14.80 6.24
C ASP A 39 8.42 -15.61 6.27
N LYS A 40 8.87 -16.03 7.46
CA LYS A 40 9.96 -16.99 7.61
C LYS A 40 9.66 -18.30 6.90
N LYS A 41 8.49 -18.89 7.15
CA LYS A 41 8.01 -20.12 6.47
C LYS A 41 7.95 -19.92 4.95
N ARG A 42 7.46 -18.77 4.47
CA ARG A 42 7.44 -18.42 3.04
C ARG A 42 8.85 -18.43 2.45
N LEU A 43 9.80 -17.72 3.05
CA LEU A 43 11.17 -17.64 2.54
C LEU A 43 11.89 -19.00 2.55
N GLU A 44 11.75 -19.77 3.63
CA GLU A 44 12.34 -21.11 3.73
C GLU A 44 11.79 -22.03 2.63
N TYR A 45 10.48 -22.01 2.42
CA TYR A 45 9.83 -22.76 1.34
C TYR A 45 10.29 -22.29 -0.05
N PHE A 46 10.40 -20.98 -0.29
CA PHE A 46 10.92 -20.44 -1.56
C PHE A 46 12.34 -20.94 -1.86
N ARG A 47 13.22 -20.92 -0.86
CA ARG A 47 14.62 -21.35 -1.02
C ARG A 47 14.73 -22.84 -1.31
N ASP A 48 13.87 -23.64 -0.69
CA ASP A 48 13.79 -25.08 -0.93
C ASP A 48 13.33 -25.41 -2.35
N ILE A 49 12.27 -24.76 -2.86
CA ILE A 49 11.77 -25.03 -4.21
C ILE A 49 12.73 -24.56 -5.31
N ILE A 50 13.49 -23.48 -5.07
CA ILE A 50 14.50 -22.96 -6.01
C ILE A 50 15.84 -23.71 -5.86
N GLY A 51 16.07 -24.40 -4.74
CA GLY A 51 17.34 -25.06 -4.44
C GLY A 51 18.49 -24.07 -4.16
N ASN A 52 18.18 -22.88 -3.63
CA ASN A 52 19.16 -21.84 -3.34
C ASN A 52 18.87 -21.15 -1.99
N ASN A 53 19.71 -21.41 -0.99
CA ASN A 53 19.55 -20.91 0.38
C ASN A 53 19.79 -19.41 0.55
N THR A 54 20.32 -18.71 -0.46
CA THR A 54 20.52 -17.24 -0.44
C THR A 54 19.51 -16.51 -1.29
N ALA A 55 18.62 -17.22 -1.98
CA ALA A 55 17.62 -16.61 -2.85
C ALA A 55 16.54 -15.85 -2.05
N TYR A 56 16.02 -14.81 -2.69
CA TYR A 56 14.83 -14.06 -2.28
C TYR A 56 13.88 -14.00 -3.49
N PRO A 57 12.56 -13.98 -3.27
CA PRO A 57 11.59 -13.79 -4.35
C PRO A 57 11.86 -12.50 -5.12
N THR A 58 11.82 -12.54 -6.44
CA THR A 58 11.77 -11.32 -7.25
C THR A 58 10.36 -10.75 -7.26
N HIS A 59 10.19 -9.49 -7.68
CA HIS A 59 8.85 -8.93 -7.90
C HIS A 59 8.00 -9.78 -8.85
N THR A 60 8.63 -10.39 -9.86
CA THR A 60 7.95 -11.26 -10.82
C THR A 60 7.49 -12.56 -10.17
N ASP A 61 8.30 -13.15 -9.30
CA ASP A 61 7.92 -14.35 -8.55
C ASP A 61 6.72 -14.05 -7.64
N ILE A 62 6.70 -12.88 -7.02
CA ILE A 62 5.63 -12.48 -6.10
C ILE A 62 4.27 -12.39 -6.79
N LEU A 63 4.23 -11.92 -8.04
CA LEU A 63 2.98 -11.89 -8.81
C LEU A 63 2.65 -13.19 -9.53
N ASN A 64 3.61 -14.11 -9.67
CA ASN A 64 3.41 -15.35 -10.41
C ASN A 64 2.51 -16.34 -9.64
N MET A 65 1.40 -16.71 -10.27
CA MET A 65 0.42 -17.66 -9.73
C MET A 65 0.98 -19.06 -9.44
N GLU A 66 2.11 -19.44 -10.05
CA GLU A 66 2.80 -20.70 -9.73
C GLU A 66 3.29 -20.75 -8.27
N TYR A 67 3.52 -19.58 -7.67
CA TYR A 67 3.91 -19.37 -6.28
C TYR A 67 2.76 -18.81 -5.42
N LYS A 68 1.51 -18.94 -5.87
CA LYS A 68 0.35 -18.48 -5.09
C LYS A 68 0.20 -19.27 -3.80
N TYR A 69 0.35 -20.60 -3.86
CA TYR A 69 0.11 -21.51 -2.74
C TYR A 69 1.31 -22.40 -2.43
N PHE A 70 1.39 -22.83 -1.17
CA PHE A 70 2.28 -23.94 -0.79
C PHE A 70 1.84 -25.23 -1.48
N LYS A 71 2.81 -26.05 -1.88
CA LYS A 71 2.59 -27.33 -2.56
C LYS A 71 3.31 -28.43 -1.81
N ASP A 72 2.71 -29.61 -1.80
CA ASP A 72 3.35 -30.79 -1.26
C ASP A 72 4.58 -31.15 -2.09
N LYS A 73 5.70 -31.47 -1.42
CA LYS A 73 6.97 -31.75 -2.10
C LYS A 73 6.89 -33.00 -2.98
N LYS A 74 6.11 -34.01 -2.56
CA LYS A 74 5.99 -35.32 -3.22
C LYS A 74 4.88 -35.31 -4.27
N THR A 75 3.69 -34.85 -3.91
CA THR A 75 2.52 -34.91 -4.82
C THR A 75 2.42 -33.70 -5.74
N LYS A 76 3.09 -32.59 -5.40
CA LYS A 76 2.98 -31.27 -6.08
C LYS A 76 1.58 -30.66 -6.03
N GLU A 77 0.67 -31.26 -5.28
CA GLU A 77 -0.67 -30.75 -5.06
C GLU A 77 -0.63 -29.57 -4.08
N ILE A 78 -1.61 -28.68 -4.18
CA ILE A 78 -1.77 -27.56 -3.25
C ILE A 78 -2.01 -28.13 -1.85
N GLN A 79 -1.24 -27.68 -0.86
CA GLN A 79 -1.53 -27.98 0.54
C GLN A 79 -2.71 -27.10 0.96
N ASN A 80 -3.89 -27.70 1.18
CA ASN A 80 -5.07 -26.95 1.63
C ASN A 80 -5.03 -26.70 3.14
N GLY A 81 -5.33 -25.46 3.52
CA GLY A 81 -5.70 -25.00 4.85
C GLY A 81 -6.17 -23.55 4.84
N PHE A 82 -7.46 -23.30 4.55
CA PHE A 82 -8.21 -22.05 4.80
C PHE A 82 -7.41 -20.73 4.84
N PHE A 83 -7.41 -19.99 3.73
CA PHE A 83 -7.26 -18.52 3.57
C PHE A 83 -6.07 -17.75 4.20
N ASP A 84 -5.29 -18.35 5.10
CA ASP A 84 -4.08 -17.80 5.74
C ASP A 84 -2.76 -18.39 5.19
N ASP A 85 -2.85 -19.29 4.20
CA ASP A 85 -1.74 -20.08 3.63
C ASP A 85 -1.26 -19.59 2.25
N ASP A 86 -1.55 -18.34 1.86
CA ASP A 86 -0.98 -17.78 0.62
C ASP A 86 0.55 -17.72 0.75
N PHE A 87 1.24 -18.32 -0.22
CA PHE A 87 2.70 -18.35 -0.26
C PHE A 87 3.26 -16.98 -0.66
N LEU A 88 3.17 -16.59 -1.93
CA LEU A 88 3.51 -15.23 -2.37
C LEU A 88 2.28 -14.42 -2.84
N GLY A 89 1.12 -15.08 -2.99
CA GLY A 89 -0.17 -14.43 -3.28
C GLY A 89 -0.35 -13.96 -4.73
N GLY A 90 0.49 -14.42 -5.66
CA GLY A 90 0.42 -14.02 -7.06
C GLY A 90 -0.81 -14.53 -7.80
N ASP A 91 -1.45 -13.68 -8.63
CA ASP A 91 -2.59 -14.04 -9.49
C ASP A 91 -2.26 -13.97 -10.99
N PHE A 92 -1.03 -13.59 -11.35
CA PHE A 92 -0.63 -13.41 -12.74
C PHE A 92 -0.10 -14.71 -13.31
N SER A 93 -0.41 -14.99 -14.57
CA SER A 93 0.37 -15.99 -15.31
C SER A 93 1.86 -15.59 -15.33
N PRO A 94 2.81 -16.54 -15.42
CA PRO A 94 4.25 -16.22 -15.45
C PRO A 94 4.63 -15.17 -16.51
N THR A 95 4.01 -15.26 -17.69
CA THR A 95 4.23 -14.31 -18.79
C THR A 95 3.62 -12.94 -18.50
N GLN A 96 2.42 -12.90 -17.89
CA GLN A 96 1.79 -11.64 -17.48
C GLN A 96 2.62 -10.92 -16.42
N ALA A 97 3.16 -11.61 -15.42
CA ALA A 97 4.03 -11.03 -14.40
C ALA A 97 5.29 -10.39 -15.02
N LYS A 98 5.94 -11.11 -15.95
CA LYS A 98 7.10 -10.59 -16.70
C LYS A 98 6.74 -9.35 -17.52
N ASN A 99 5.65 -9.40 -18.28
CA ASN A 99 5.19 -8.28 -19.10
C ASN A 99 4.79 -7.06 -18.25
N PHE A 100 4.17 -7.30 -17.09
CA PHE A 100 3.81 -6.25 -16.15
C PHE A 100 5.06 -5.51 -15.66
N PHE A 101 6.07 -6.21 -15.15
CA PHE A 101 7.31 -5.57 -14.72
C PHE A 101 8.21 -5.11 -15.87
N ALA A 102 7.97 -5.52 -17.11
CA ALA A 102 8.57 -4.91 -18.28
C ALA A 102 7.99 -3.49 -18.53
N LYS A 103 6.72 -3.26 -18.18
CA LYS A 103 5.99 -2.00 -18.38
C LYS A 103 6.01 -1.07 -17.17
N TYR A 104 5.89 -1.60 -15.96
CA TYR A 104 5.76 -0.83 -14.73
C TYR A 104 6.98 -1.02 -13.82
N ARG A 105 7.37 0.05 -13.12
CA ARG A 105 8.27 0.00 -11.95
C ARG A 105 7.41 0.02 -10.70
N LEU A 106 7.69 -0.89 -9.76
CA LEU A 106 7.26 -0.74 -8.39
C LEU A 106 8.24 0.19 -7.67
N LEU A 107 7.73 1.21 -7.00
CA LEU A 107 8.54 2.19 -6.28
C LEU A 107 8.47 1.98 -4.77
N ILE A 108 7.26 1.94 -4.24
CA ILE A 108 6.97 1.83 -2.82
C ILE A 108 5.76 0.94 -2.65
N HIS A 109 5.83 -0.04 -1.73
CA HIS A 109 4.70 -0.87 -1.34
C HIS A 109 4.57 -0.86 0.18
N GLN A 110 3.36 -0.58 0.66
CA GLN A 110 2.97 -0.73 2.06
C GLN A 110 2.21 -2.05 2.22
N PRO A 111 2.77 -3.05 2.91
CA PRO A 111 2.04 -4.24 3.31
C PRO A 111 0.87 -3.89 4.23
N ASN A 112 -0.04 -4.86 4.44
CA ASN A 112 -1.21 -4.70 5.31
C ASN A 112 -0.82 -4.11 6.67
N THR A 113 -1.41 -2.94 6.99
CA THR A 113 -1.34 -2.33 8.32
C THR A 113 -2.37 -2.98 9.26
N ASP A 114 -2.36 -2.61 10.55
CA ASP A 114 -3.41 -3.06 11.50
C ASP A 114 -4.84 -2.73 11.05
N SER A 115 -5.02 -1.68 10.24
CA SER A 115 -6.34 -1.32 9.73
C SER A 115 -6.78 -2.17 8.55
N GLY A 116 -5.89 -3.00 7.99
CA GLY A 116 -6.07 -3.72 6.73
C GLY A 116 -5.72 -2.89 5.49
N PHE A 117 -5.20 -1.67 5.65
CA PHE A 117 -4.75 -0.84 4.52
C PHE A 117 -3.48 -1.42 3.88
N SER A 118 -3.45 -1.46 2.55
CA SER A 118 -2.27 -1.78 1.75
C SER A 118 -2.33 -1.01 0.43
N ALA A 119 -1.17 -0.54 -0.02
CA ALA A 119 -1.08 0.27 -1.22
C ALA A 119 0.28 0.13 -1.89
N THR A 120 0.30 0.38 -3.20
CA THR A 120 1.53 0.36 -4.00
C THR A 120 1.58 1.56 -4.93
N LEU A 121 2.71 2.25 -4.92
CA LEU A 121 3.04 3.29 -5.89
C LEU A 121 3.86 2.67 -7.03
N PHE A 122 3.30 2.74 -8.23
CA PHE A 122 3.94 2.31 -9.47
C PHE A 122 4.29 3.51 -10.35
N GLN A 123 5.20 3.29 -11.30
CA GLN A 123 5.46 4.20 -12.41
C GLN A 123 5.47 3.44 -13.73
N ASN A 124 4.73 3.93 -14.73
CA ASN A 124 4.83 3.44 -16.10
C ASN A 124 6.20 3.84 -16.70
N LYS A 125 6.98 2.87 -17.16
CA LYS A 125 8.34 3.10 -17.70
C LYS A 125 8.36 3.87 -19.01
N GLN A 126 7.27 3.83 -19.77
CA GLN A 126 7.17 4.48 -21.08
C GLN A 126 6.61 5.89 -20.96
N THR A 127 5.52 6.06 -20.23
CA THR A 127 4.83 7.36 -20.10
C THR A 127 5.34 8.20 -18.92
N ASN A 128 6.10 7.60 -18.00
CA ASN A 128 6.50 8.16 -16.70
C ASN A 128 5.33 8.53 -15.77
N GLU A 129 4.11 8.09 -16.11
CA GLU A 129 2.92 8.27 -15.28
C GLU A 129 3.07 7.51 -13.96
N TYR A 130 2.65 8.16 -12.87
CA TYR A 130 2.61 7.56 -11.53
C TYR A 130 1.21 7.03 -11.23
N ILE A 131 1.16 5.80 -10.72
CA ILE A 131 -0.09 5.12 -10.39
C ILE A 131 -0.09 4.74 -8.92
N LEU A 132 -1.08 5.22 -8.18
CA LEU A 132 -1.33 4.84 -6.80
C LEU A 132 -2.44 3.79 -6.76
N SER A 133 -2.08 2.55 -6.42
CA SER A 133 -3.01 1.42 -6.37
C SER A 133 -3.31 1.03 -4.93
N PHE A 134 -4.59 1.00 -4.58
CA PHE A 134 -5.09 0.57 -3.27
C PHE A 134 -5.61 -0.86 -3.34
N ARG A 135 -5.14 -1.70 -2.40
CA ARG A 135 -5.61 -3.07 -2.24
C ARG A 135 -6.99 -3.07 -1.56
N GLY A 136 -7.90 -3.96 -1.97
CA GLY A 136 -9.10 -4.25 -1.21
C GLY A 136 -8.87 -5.26 -0.07
N THR A 137 -9.77 -5.29 0.90
CA THR A 137 -9.81 -6.35 1.92
C THR A 137 -10.43 -7.62 1.35
N LYS A 138 -9.94 -8.80 1.74
CA LYS A 138 -10.55 -10.07 1.33
C LYS A 138 -11.93 -10.22 1.99
N PRO A 139 -12.94 -10.75 1.29
CA PRO A 139 -14.26 -11.02 1.87
C PRO A 139 -14.23 -11.93 3.11
N ASP A 140 -13.23 -12.82 3.25
CA ASP A 140 -13.15 -13.79 4.36
C ASP A 140 -12.50 -13.23 5.63
N ASP A 141 -11.71 -12.14 5.54
CA ASP A 141 -11.29 -11.34 6.71
C ASP A 141 -12.48 -10.62 7.35
N MET A 142 -13.58 -10.53 6.60
CA MET A 142 -14.85 -9.96 7.00
C MET A 142 -15.84 -11.09 7.23
N GLY A 143 -15.71 -11.74 8.39
CA GLY A 143 -16.60 -12.82 8.82
C GLY A 143 -18.07 -12.58 8.39
N ASP A 144 -18.57 -13.52 7.59
CA ASP A 144 -19.95 -13.66 7.13
C ASP A 144 -20.63 -12.39 6.59
N ILE A 145 -20.64 -12.21 5.26
CA ILE A 145 -21.74 -11.64 4.45
C ILE A 145 -22.44 -10.42 5.10
N LYS A 146 -21.66 -9.48 5.65
CA LYS A 146 -22.18 -8.22 6.22
C LYS A 146 -21.31 -7.02 5.86
N ALA A 147 -20.04 -7.23 5.53
CA ALA A 147 -19.16 -6.15 5.10
C ALA A 147 -19.33 -5.76 3.63
N ASP A 148 -19.78 -6.67 2.74
CA ASP A 148 -20.25 -6.27 1.41
C ASP A 148 -21.46 -5.32 1.52
N LYS A 149 -22.27 -5.43 2.59
CA LYS A 149 -23.33 -4.45 2.90
C LYS A 149 -22.76 -3.15 3.47
N ASP A 150 -21.77 -3.18 4.35
CA ASP A 150 -21.18 -1.96 4.94
C ASP A 150 -20.30 -1.16 3.95
N LEU A 151 -19.67 -1.85 2.99
CA LEU A 151 -18.99 -1.24 1.84
C LEU A 151 -20.00 -0.59 0.88
N PHE A 152 -21.16 -1.22 0.70
CA PHE A 152 -22.31 -0.66 -0.04
C PHE A 152 -23.05 0.44 0.75
N LEU A 153 -22.86 0.53 2.07
CA LEU A 153 -23.50 1.50 2.98
C LEU A 153 -22.58 2.68 3.40
N GLY A 154 -21.36 2.78 2.85
CA GLY A 154 -20.54 3.99 2.96
C GLY A 154 -19.68 4.14 4.23
N ASN A 155 -19.44 3.06 4.98
CA ASN A 155 -18.58 3.10 6.18
C ASN A 155 -17.17 2.58 5.87
N ILE A 156 -16.31 3.41 5.25
CA ILE A 156 -14.87 3.12 5.21
C ILE A 156 -14.32 3.21 6.65
N PRO A 157 -13.59 2.19 7.15
CA PRO A 157 -12.97 2.27 8.47
C PRO A 157 -12.05 3.50 8.53
N LYS A 158 -12.32 4.40 9.47
CA LYS A 158 -11.59 5.67 9.67
C LYS A 158 -10.07 5.49 9.68
N GLU A 159 -9.59 4.37 10.20
CA GLU A 159 -8.17 4.03 10.26
C GLU A 159 -7.54 3.74 8.88
N GLN A 160 -8.24 3.05 7.97
CA GLN A 160 -7.74 2.81 6.61
C GLN A 160 -7.65 4.12 5.81
N TYR A 161 -8.62 5.03 6.00
CA TYR A 161 -8.58 6.36 5.43
C TYR A 161 -7.35 7.16 5.92
N PHE A 162 -7.05 7.13 7.21
CA PHE A 162 -5.85 7.79 7.73
C PHE A 162 -4.56 7.13 7.23
N ASP A 163 -4.55 5.81 7.10
CA ASP A 163 -3.41 5.08 6.54
C ASP A 163 -3.16 5.40 5.08
N MET A 164 -4.22 5.56 4.30
CA MET A 164 -4.16 6.05 2.92
C MET A 164 -3.50 7.43 2.83
N LEU A 165 -3.96 8.38 3.65
CA LEU A 165 -3.37 9.72 3.68
C LEU A 165 -1.92 9.70 4.17
N LEU A 166 -1.63 8.89 5.19
CA LEU A 166 -0.29 8.72 5.73
C LEU A 166 0.66 8.19 4.66
N PHE A 167 0.29 7.12 3.95
CA PHE A 167 1.08 6.53 2.90
C PHE A 167 1.40 7.53 1.78
N TYR A 168 0.40 8.30 1.33
CA TYR A 168 0.64 9.35 0.33
C TYR A 168 1.61 10.43 0.85
N ASN A 169 1.42 10.91 2.08
CA ASN A 169 2.33 11.89 2.69
C ASN A 169 3.75 11.36 2.85
N GLN A 170 3.91 10.04 3.03
CA GLN A 170 5.23 9.39 3.03
C GLN A 170 5.84 9.31 1.63
N CYS A 171 5.03 8.99 0.61
CA CYS A 171 5.49 8.97 -0.79
C CYS A 171 6.00 10.33 -1.28
N ILE A 172 5.43 11.44 -0.81
CA ILE A 172 5.89 12.80 -1.13
C ILE A 172 6.95 13.35 -0.15
N GLY A 173 7.38 12.54 0.82
CA GLY A 173 8.43 12.90 1.78
C GLY A 173 8.03 13.89 2.88
N LYS A 174 6.73 14.17 3.06
CA LYS A 174 6.26 15.03 4.16
C LYS A 174 6.29 14.34 5.51
N ILE A 175 6.06 13.03 5.53
CA ILE A 175 6.11 12.20 6.73
C ILE A 175 7.13 11.07 6.50
N PRO A 176 8.01 10.74 7.45
CA PRO A 176 8.93 9.63 7.28
C PRO A 176 8.21 8.27 7.30
N PHE A 177 8.81 7.28 6.62
CA PHE A 177 8.43 5.88 6.79
C PHE A 177 8.92 5.32 8.14
N TYR A 178 10.05 5.83 8.64
CA TYR A 178 10.69 5.35 9.86
C TYR A 178 10.97 6.48 10.85
N VAL A 179 10.63 6.24 12.11
CA VAL A 179 10.91 7.12 13.25
C VAL A 179 11.66 6.35 14.33
N THR A 180 12.38 7.06 15.18
CA THR A 180 13.13 6.47 16.30
C THR A 180 12.49 6.85 17.64
N SER A 181 12.96 6.24 18.72
CA SER A 181 12.60 6.65 20.08
C SER A 181 13.00 8.11 20.37
N GLU A 182 14.06 8.59 19.73
CA GLU A 182 14.58 9.96 19.87
C GLU A 182 13.68 11.01 19.21
N SER A 183 12.92 10.64 18.18
CA SER A 183 11.98 11.55 17.50
C SER A 183 10.63 11.65 18.20
N LYS A 184 10.50 11.09 19.41
CA LYS A 184 9.29 11.19 20.23
C LYS A 184 9.00 12.68 20.55
N PRO A 185 7.77 13.19 20.30
CA PRO A 185 7.41 14.56 20.62
C PRO A 185 7.66 14.89 22.11
N LYS A 186 8.31 16.04 22.37
CA LYS A 186 8.57 16.55 23.72
C LYS A 186 7.44 17.53 24.11
N GLY A 187 6.66 17.20 25.13
CA GLY A 187 5.51 18.02 25.59
C GLY A 187 4.63 17.27 26.59
N GLN A 188 3.69 17.94 27.27
CA GLN A 188 2.81 17.37 28.30
C GLN A 188 1.86 16.27 27.76
N ASP A 189 2.39 15.11 27.41
CA ASP A 189 1.63 13.88 27.59
C ASP A 189 1.67 13.55 29.07
N THR A 190 0.52 13.66 29.74
CA THR A 190 0.38 13.26 31.15
C THR A 190 0.51 11.74 31.35
N SER A 191 0.88 10.98 30.30
CA SER A 191 0.87 9.51 30.23
C SER A 191 1.73 8.86 31.31
N PHE A 192 2.94 9.38 31.57
CA PHE A 192 3.84 8.75 32.54
C PHE A 192 3.26 8.69 33.96
N MET A 193 2.45 9.68 34.35
CA MET A 193 1.72 9.67 35.62
C MET A 193 0.36 8.96 35.48
N CYS A 194 -0.33 9.09 34.34
CA CYS A 194 -1.59 8.37 34.07
C CYS A 194 -1.43 6.85 34.15
N ASP A 195 -0.40 6.26 33.53
CA ASP A 195 -0.16 4.81 33.49
C ASP A 195 0.13 4.26 34.89
N LYS A 196 0.69 5.09 35.77
CA LYS A 196 0.98 4.76 37.17
C LYS A 196 -0.21 5.00 38.10
N LEU A 197 -1.19 5.79 37.67
CA LEU A 197 -2.36 6.24 38.44
C LEU A 197 -3.70 5.72 37.89
N ASP A 198 -3.69 4.89 36.84
CA ASP A 198 -4.86 4.34 36.14
C ASP A 198 -5.86 5.41 35.67
N ILE A 199 -5.35 6.53 35.14
CA ILE A 199 -6.16 7.66 34.65
C ILE A 199 -6.25 7.61 33.12
N LYS A 200 -7.46 7.77 32.57
CA LYS A 200 -7.70 7.84 31.13
C LYS A 200 -7.00 9.05 30.50
N CYS A 201 -5.92 8.78 29.77
CA CYS A 201 -5.05 9.82 29.22
C CYS A 201 -5.50 10.27 27.82
N SER A 202 -5.30 11.55 27.48
CA SER A 202 -5.55 12.11 26.15
C SER A 202 -4.24 12.42 25.45
N HIS A 203 -3.77 11.51 24.59
CA HIS A 203 -2.55 11.73 23.80
C HIS A 203 -2.73 12.82 22.74
N SER A 204 -1.69 13.65 22.55
CA SER A 204 -1.61 14.61 21.44
C SER A 204 -1.70 13.93 20.06
N VAL A 205 -2.08 14.67 19.01
CA VAL A 205 -2.15 14.11 17.64
C VAL A 205 -0.76 13.71 17.16
N GLU A 206 0.25 14.52 17.49
CA GLU A 206 1.66 14.30 17.19
C GLU A 206 2.18 13.03 17.86
N TYR A 207 1.84 12.80 19.13
CA TYR A 207 2.20 11.57 19.83
C TYR A 207 1.55 10.35 19.20
N LYS A 208 0.25 10.38 18.93
CA LYS A 208 -0.46 9.25 18.30
C LYS A 208 0.11 8.91 16.93
N LEU A 209 0.47 9.92 16.15
CA LEU A 209 1.15 9.73 14.87
C LEU A 209 2.53 9.12 15.07
N TRP A 210 3.34 9.64 15.99
CA TRP A 210 4.66 9.08 16.30
C TRP A 210 4.58 7.64 16.79
N GLU A 211 3.65 7.31 17.69
CA GLU A 211 3.46 5.96 18.24
C GLU A 211 3.13 4.96 17.12
N LYS A 212 2.18 5.33 16.24
CA LYS A 212 1.82 4.55 15.07
C LYS A 212 3.01 4.35 14.12
N LEU A 213 3.77 5.41 13.84
CA LEU A 213 4.97 5.32 13.00
C LEU A 213 6.08 4.49 13.65
N TYR A 214 6.24 4.60 14.96
CA TYR A 214 7.27 3.89 15.72
C TYR A 214 7.00 2.38 15.68
N GLN A 215 5.75 1.96 15.93
CA GLN A 215 5.34 0.56 15.77
C GLN A 215 5.63 0.03 14.36
N ARG A 216 5.29 0.78 13.30
CA ARG A 216 5.60 0.41 11.91
C ARG A 216 7.09 0.33 11.59
N SER A 217 7.89 1.15 12.28
CA SER A 217 9.34 1.17 12.12
C SER A 217 10.00 -0.05 12.75
N THR A 218 9.45 -0.53 13.87
CA THR A 218 10.02 -1.62 14.65
C THR A 218 9.50 -2.99 14.24
N GLU A 219 8.23 -3.11 13.85
CA GLU A 219 7.60 -4.39 13.53
C GLU A 219 7.72 -4.73 12.04
N SER A 220 8.36 -5.87 11.73
CA SER A 220 8.66 -6.20 10.34
C SER A 220 7.42 -6.35 9.45
N LYS A 221 6.32 -6.91 9.94
CA LYS A 221 5.06 -7.06 9.18
C LYS A 221 4.51 -5.76 8.57
N TYR A 222 4.89 -4.59 9.10
CA TYR A 222 4.44 -3.29 8.61
C TYR A 222 5.49 -2.54 7.80
N LYS A 223 6.72 -3.07 7.71
CA LYS A 223 7.82 -2.39 7.03
C LYS A 223 7.52 -2.29 5.53
N PRO A 224 7.48 -1.07 4.97
CA PRO A 224 7.28 -0.90 3.55
C PRO A 224 8.44 -1.50 2.76
N TYR A 225 8.13 -1.98 1.57
CA TYR A 225 9.13 -2.18 0.54
C TYR A 225 9.40 -0.84 -0.15
N ILE A 226 10.67 -0.42 -0.20
CA ILE A 226 11.11 0.77 -0.94
C ILE A 226 12.25 0.34 -1.85
N VAL A 227 12.14 0.66 -3.15
CA VAL A 227 13.19 0.31 -4.11
C VAL A 227 14.49 1.05 -3.80
N GLU A 228 15.63 0.37 -3.95
CA GLU A 228 16.94 0.88 -3.54
C GLU A 228 17.33 2.20 -4.20
N SER A 229 16.85 2.49 -5.41
CA SER A 229 17.12 3.75 -6.10
C SER A 229 16.52 4.98 -5.43
N LEU A 230 15.59 4.80 -4.48
CA LEU A 230 15.04 5.87 -3.66
C LEU A 230 15.83 6.09 -2.36
N LEU A 231 16.90 5.32 -2.14
CA LEU A 231 17.76 5.39 -0.96
C LEU A 231 19.15 5.91 -1.36
N LYS A 232 19.69 6.86 -0.60
CA LYS A 232 21.07 7.34 -0.81
C LYS A 232 22.08 6.26 -0.46
N ASP A 233 21.82 5.58 0.66
CA ASP A 233 22.50 4.38 1.11
C ASP A 233 21.44 3.30 1.31
N SER A 234 21.48 2.29 0.45
CA SER A 234 20.53 1.19 0.51
C SER A 234 20.66 0.41 1.83
N SER A 235 21.81 0.40 2.49
CA SER A 235 22.04 -0.29 3.76
C SER A 235 21.35 0.33 4.97
N LEU A 236 20.85 1.56 4.86
CA LEU A 236 20.22 2.32 5.93
C LEU A 236 18.69 2.39 5.75
N PRO A 237 17.91 2.55 6.85
CA PRO A 237 16.47 2.72 6.75
C PRO A 237 16.10 3.99 5.98
N PRO A 238 14.89 4.08 5.39
CA PRO A 238 14.39 5.27 4.69
C PRO A 238 13.90 6.35 5.67
N ILE A 239 14.82 6.81 6.52
CA ILE A 239 14.67 8.04 7.27
C ILE A 239 14.80 9.25 6.33
N PRO A 240 14.33 10.45 6.69
CA PRO A 240 14.30 11.61 5.80
C PRO A 240 15.65 11.98 5.16
N SER A 241 16.76 11.78 5.87
CA SER A 241 18.10 12.07 5.34
C SER A 241 18.55 11.07 4.26
N ASN A 242 18.02 9.85 4.28
CA ASN A 242 18.40 8.74 3.41
C ASN A 242 17.38 8.46 2.29
N PHE A 243 16.16 8.98 2.39
CA PHE A 243 15.09 8.75 1.43
C PHE A 243 14.96 9.91 0.43
N THR A 244 14.75 9.58 -0.84
CA THR A 244 14.42 10.53 -1.91
C THR A 244 12.99 10.25 -2.39
N PRO A 245 12.03 11.16 -2.14
CA PRO A 245 10.65 10.98 -2.59
C PRO A 245 10.57 10.82 -4.11
N PRO A 246 9.88 9.78 -4.64
CA PRO A 246 9.71 9.61 -6.08
C PRO A 246 8.74 10.62 -6.69
N ILE A 247 7.88 11.24 -5.87
CA ILE A 247 6.83 12.17 -6.26
C ILE A 247 6.80 13.35 -5.28
N ASP A 248 6.13 14.43 -5.68
CA ASP A 248 5.87 15.59 -4.83
C ASP A 248 4.37 15.93 -4.78
N SER A 249 4.01 16.99 -4.05
CA SER A 249 2.60 17.41 -3.90
C SER A 249 1.96 18.01 -5.15
N THR A 250 2.67 18.09 -6.27
CA THR A 250 2.17 18.58 -7.57
C THR A 250 2.11 17.47 -8.62
N THR A 251 2.72 16.33 -8.33
CA THR A 251 2.81 15.20 -9.24
C THR A 251 1.43 14.64 -9.54
N LYS A 252 1.08 14.54 -10.83
CA LYS A 252 -0.18 13.96 -11.27
C LYS A 252 -0.19 12.45 -11.01
N LEU A 253 -1.30 11.95 -10.47
CA LEU A 253 -1.49 10.55 -10.09
C LEU A 253 -2.73 9.99 -10.79
N THR A 254 -2.56 8.81 -11.35
CA THR A 254 -3.69 7.93 -11.70
C THR A 254 -3.96 7.00 -10.52
N ILE A 255 -5.21 6.91 -10.09
CA ILE A 255 -5.59 6.17 -8.90
C ILE A 255 -6.35 4.92 -9.30
N THR A 256 -6.03 3.79 -8.69
CA THR A 256 -6.75 2.55 -8.95
C THR A 256 -6.99 1.72 -7.69
N GLY A 257 -8.00 0.86 -7.73
CA GLY A 257 -8.32 -0.02 -6.62
C GLY A 257 -9.51 -0.92 -6.89
N HIS A 258 -9.57 -2.01 -6.12
CA HIS A 258 -10.65 -3.01 -6.19
C HIS A 258 -11.36 -3.16 -4.86
N SER A 259 -12.68 -3.39 -4.89
CA SER A 259 -13.51 -3.54 -3.69
C SER A 259 -13.31 -2.35 -2.74
N LEU A 260 -12.91 -2.58 -1.48
CA LEU A 260 -12.58 -1.50 -0.53
C LEU A 260 -11.46 -0.58 -1.02
N GLY A 261 -10.48 -1.10 -1.75
CA GLY A 261 -9.44 -0.30 -2.39
C GLY A 261 -10.00 0.65 -3.46
N GLY A 262 -11.06 0.23 -4.16
CA GLY A 262 -11.80 1.10 -5.09
C GLY A 262 -12.53 2.23 -4.37
N ALA A 263 -13.13 1.94 -3.21
CA ALA A 263 -13.75 2.98 -2.38
C ALA A 263 -12.71 3.98 -1.83
N LEU A 264 -11.53 3.49 -1.39
CA LEU A 264 -10.40 4.34 -1.01
C LEU A 264 -9.89 5.18 -2.19
N ALA A 265 -9.84 4.62 -3.41
CA ALA A 265 -9.47 5.37 -4.62
C ALA A 265 -10.39 6.57 -4.87
N GLN A 266 -11.70 6.38 -4.70
CA GLN A 266 -12.68 7.47 -4.85
C GLN A 266 -12.54 8.52 -3.75
N ILE A 267 -12.37 8.11 -2.48
CA ILE A 267 -12.14 9.06 -1.39
C ILE A 267 -10.85 9.84 -1.60
N PHE A 268 -9.75 9.16 -1.98
CA PHE A 268 -8.49 9.82 -2.31
C PHE A 268 -8.71 10.87 -3.40
N ALA A 269 -9.39 10.49 -4.48
CA ALA A 269 -9.71 11.43 -5.55
C ALA A 269 -10.49 12.63 -5.01
N LEU A 270 -11.50 12.46 -4.16
CA LEU A 270 -12.24 13.58 -3.57
C LEU A 270 -11.39 14.48 -2.67
N CYS A 271 -10.46 13.91 -1.89
CA CYS A 271 -9.54 14.67 -1.05
C CYS A 271 -8.60 15.58 -1.85
N PHE A 272 -8.32 15.23 -3.10
CA PHE A 272 -7.26 15.83 -3.91
C PHE A 272 -7.72 16.37 -5.27
N ALA A 273 -9.00 16.18 -5.64
CA ALA A 273 -9.63 16.68 -6.86
C ALA A 273 -9.91 18.17 -6.82
N ASN A 274 -10.04 18.73 -5.62
CA ASN A 274 -10.25 20.15 -5.40
C ASN A 274 -9.09 20.69 -4.58
N GLY A 275 -8.34 21.66 -5.11
CA GLY A 275 -7.76 22.69 -4.26
C GLY A 275 -8.92 23.41 -3.58
N LEU A 276 -9.48 22.83 -2.52
CA LEU A 276 -10.70 23.32 -1.88
C LEU A 276 -10.44 24.76 -1.46
N ASN A 277 -10.98 25.70 -2.23
CA ASN A 277 -11.21 27.09 -1.85
C ASN A 277 -12.02 27.06 -0.55
N LYS A 278 -11.31 27.05 0.58
CA LYS A 278 -11.85 27.33 1.90
C LYS A 278 -11.83 28.84 2.17
N ASP A 279 -12.03 29.68 1.16
CA ASP A 279 -12.19 31.13 1.33
C ASP A 279 -13.37 31.65 0.50
N SER A 280 -14.54 31.03 0.63
CA SER A 280 -15.78 31.69 0.22
C SER A 280 -16.81 31.57 1.32
N LYS A 281 -16.62 32.37 2.37
CA LYS A 281 -17.66 33.13 3.11
C LYS A 281 -17.01 33.98 4.23
N SER A 282 -16.11 34.90 3.89
CA SER A 282 -16.06 36.17 4.60
C SER A 282 -16.82 37.19 3.76
N LYS A 283 -17.91 37.72 4.31
CA LYS A 283 -18.47 38.98 3.83
C LYS A 283 -17.53 40.05 4.35
N ASP A 284 -16.48 40.37 3.61
CA ASP A 284 -15.81 41.66 3.74
C ASP A 284 -15.11 42.00 2.42
N SER A 285 -15.70 42.95 1.71
CA SER A 285 -15.12 43.62 0.56
C SER A 285 -13.90 44.42 1.03
N ASN A 286 -12.69 43.98 0.66
CA ASN A 286 -11.48 44.78 0.34
C ASN A 286 -10.16 44.08 0.69
N VAL A 287 -9.97 42.83 0.27
CA VAL A 287 -8.61 42.25 0.19
C VAL A 287 -8.45 41.58 -1.17
N SER A 288 -7.51 42.07 -1.97
CA SER A 288 -7.03 41.38 -3.17
C SER A 288 -6.12 40.24 -2.70
N THR A 289 -6.68 39.03 -2.56
CA THR A 289 -5.91 37.81 -2.38
C THR A 289 -5.60 37.24 -3.77
N THR A 290 -4.32 37.05 -4.06
CA THR A 290 -3.90 36.28 -5.24
C THR A 290 -4.26 34.81 -4.99
N GLU A 291 -5.35 34.35 -5.61
CA GLU A 291 -5.77 32.94 -5.57
C GLU A 291 -4.71 32.09 -6.29
N THR A 292 -3.89 31.35 -5.54
CA THR A 292 -3.10 30.26 -6.10
C THR A 292 -4.03 29.07 -6.29
N HIS A 293 -4.64 28.93 -7.47
CA HIS A 293 -5.33 27.70 -7.85
C HIS A 293 -4.32 26.54 -7.83
N GLN A 294 -4.43 25.64 -6.86
CA GLN A 294 -3.69 24.39 -6.90
C GLN A 294 -4.47 23.41 -7.78
N ASP A 295 -3.96 23.16 -8.97
CA ASP A 295 -4.53 22.17 -9.89
C ASP A 295 -4.61 20.80 -9.21
N SER A 296 -5.76 20.13 -9.38
CA SER A 296 -5.98 18.74 -8.94
C SER A 296 -4.79 17.85 -9.27
N ILE A 297 -4.25 17.12 -8.29
CA ILE A 297 -3.20 16.13 -8.57
C ILE A 297 -3.75 14.84 -9.20
N ILE A 298 -5.07 14.71 -9.33
CA ILE A 298 -5.71 13.52 -9.89
C ILE A 298 -5.77 13.64 -11.41
N ASN A 299 -5.19 12.65 -12.10
CA ASN A 299 -5.27 12.50 -13.56
C ASN A 299 -6.50 11.67 -13.96
N GLU A 300 -6.52 10.40 -13.57
CA GLU A 300 -7.61 9.46 -13.85
C GLU A 300 -7.91 8.57 -12.62
N VAL A 301 -9.11 7.99 -12.55
CA VAL A 301 -9.52 7.10 -11.46
C VAL A 301 -10.17 5.83 -12.04
N TYR A 302 -9.63 4.67 -11.70
CA TYR A 302 -10.11 3.36 -12.15
C TYR A 302 -10.47 2.46 -10.97
N THR A 303 -11.77 2.20 -10.78
CA THR A 303 -12.26 1.35 -9.68
C THR A 303 -12.95 0.10 -10.19
N PHE A 304 -12.63 -1.04 -9.60
CA PHE A 304 -13.16 -2.34 -9.97
C PHE A 304 -13.99 -2.93 -8.81
N ASN A 305 -15.25 -3.26 -9.06
CA ASN A 305 -16.19 -3.72 -8.01
C ASN A 305 -16.59 -5.20 -8.13
N ALA A 306 -16.17 -5.90 -9.19
CA ALA A 306 -16.43 -7.33 -9.39
C ALA A 306 -15.21 -8.15 -8.94
N PRO A 307 -15.36 -9.38 -8.38
CA PRO A 307 -14.23 -10.21 -7.97
C PRO A 307 -13.16 -10.29 -9.06
N LEU A 308 -11.92 -9.91 -8.75
CA LEU A 308 -10.78 -10.04 -9.67
C LEU A 308 -10.32 -11.49 -9.81
N GLU A 309 -10.85 -12.40 -8.99
CA GLU A 309 -10.56 -13.82 -9.08
C GLU A 309 -11.06 -14.36 -10.42
N SER A 310 -10.12 -14.73 -11.29
CA SER A 310 -10.43 -15.69 -12.34
C SER A 310 -10.82 -16.99 -11.64
N ARG A 311 -12.12 -17.22 -11.46
CA ARG A 311 -12.60 -18.61 -11.41
C ARG A 311 -12.11 -19.21 -12.71
N SER A 312 -11.18 -20.17 -12.59
CA SER A 312 -10.68 -20.94 -13.72
C SER A 312 -11.88 -21.32 -14.58
N VAL A 313 -11.95 -20.79 -15.80
CA VAL A 313 -12.82 -21.35 -16.82
C VAL A 313 -12.12 -22.63 -17.25
N ALA A 314 -12.43 -23.71 -16.54
CA ALA A 314 -12.09 -25.08 -16.88
C ALA A 314 -13.40 -25.85 -16.96
#